data_AF-V4JPR5-F1
#
_entry.id   AF-V4JPR5-F1
#
_cell.length_a   1.000
_cell.length_b   1.000
_cell.length_c   1.000
_cell.angle_alpha   90.00
_cell.angle_beta   90.00
_cell.angle_gamma   90.00
#
_symmetry.space_group_name_H-M   'P 1'
#
loop_
_entity.id
_entity.type
_entity.pdbx_description
1 polymer ?
#
loop_
_entity_poly.entity_id
_entity_poly.type
_entity_poly.pdbx_seq_one_letter_code
_entity_poly.pdbx_strand_id
1 'polypeptide(L)'
;MAREPLRLTPPAIVVHGGAGSWEGGDLEIALREVMRAAEAGLEAARTGSSVDMVVEAVAYMEDSGLFNAGLGSTLDFEGHVTMDAPS
;
A
#
# COMPACT_ATOMS: atom_id res chain seq x y z
N MET A 1 1.31 20.99 -19.76
CA MET A 1 0.60 19.93 -20.50
C MET A 1 -0.37 19.26 -19.53
N ALA A 2 -1.67 19.34 -19.77
CA ALA A 2 -2.64 18.56 -19.00
C ALA A 2 -2.47 17.09 -19.41
N ARG A 3 -2.19 16.21 -18.46
CA ARG A 3 -2.16 14.76 -18.69
C ARG A 3 -3.61 14.27 -18.81
N GLU A 4 -3.91 13.45 -19.82
CA GLU A 4 -5.22 12.80 -19.89
C GLU A 4 -5.46 11.96 -18.63
N PRO A 5 -6.70 11.95 -18.10
CA PRO A 5 -7.01 11.16 -16.92
C PRO A 5 -6.83 9.67 -17.21
N LEU A 6 -6.11 8.98 -16.33
CA LEU A 6 -5.97 7.53 -16.36
C LEU A 6 -7.35 6.88 -16.23
N ARG A 7 -7.76 6.11 -17.23
CA ARG A 7 -8.95 5.26 -17.17
C ARG A 7 -8.54 3.85 -16.82
N LEU A 8 -8.92 3.40 -15.63
CA LEU A 8 -8.71 2.02 -15.19
C LEU A 8 -9.93 1.16 -15.56
N THR A 9 -9.69 -0.03 -16.10
CA THR A 9 -10.74 -1.03 -16.35
C THR A 9 -10.97 -1.86 -15.08
N PRO A 10 -12.22 -2.01 -14.59
CA PRO A 10 -12.50 -2.85 -13.43
C PRO A 10 -12.20 -4.35 -13.66
N PRO A 11 -11.79 -5.09 -12.61
CA PRO A 11 -11.43 -4.60 -11.28
C PRO A 11 -10.10 -3.84 -11.31
N ALA A 12 -10.03 -2.74 -10.54
CA ALA A 12 -8.85 -1.88 -10.49
C ALA A 12 -8.55 -1.48 -9.04
N ILE A 13 -7.27 -1.43 -8.70
CA ILE A 13 -6.76 -0.98 -7.41
C ILE A 13 -5.63 0.02 -7.63
N VAL A 14 -5.50 0.98 -6.72
CA VAL A 14 -4.39 1.93 -6.68
C VAL A 14 -3.74 1.81 -5.31
N VAL A 15 -2.44 1.56 -5.28
CA VAL A 15 -1.64 1.39 -4.06
C VAL A 15 -0.53 2.46 -4.06
N HIS A 16 -0.23 3.02 -2.89
CA HIS A 16 0.87 3.98 -2.72
C HIS A 16 1.69 3.62 -1.47
N GLY A 17 3.01 3.74 -1.52
CA GLY A 17 3.93 3.37 -0.43
C GLY A 17 3.90 4.27 0.82
N GLY A 18 2.94 5.20 0.95
CA GLY A 18 2.94 6.19 2.03
C GLY A 18 3.97 7.32 1.90
N ALA A 19 4.02 8.20 2.90
CA ALA A 19 4.95 9.32 2.97
C ALA A 19 6.18 8.95 3.81
N GLY A 20 7.28 8.61 3.15
CA GLY A 20 8.58 8.30 3.78
C GLY A 20 9.72 8.91 2.97
N SER A 21 10.84 9.20 3.63
CA SER A 21 12.09 9.63 2.98
C SER A 21 12.79 8.39 2.41
N TRP A 22 12.50 8.04 1.16
CA TRP A 22 13.16 6.94 0.45
C TRP A 22 14.53 7.40 -0.05
N GLU A 23 15.60 7.14 0.72
CA GLU A 23 16.97 7.47 0.31
C GLU A 23 17.60 6.30 -0.47
N GLY A 24 18.13 6.56 -1.67
CA GLY A 24 18.91 5.57 -2.42
C GLY A 24 18.18 4.24 -2.70
N GLY A 25 18.90 3.12 -2.60
CA GLY A 25 18.44 1.77 -2.98
C GLY A 25 17.12 1.29 -2.37
N ASP A 26 16.62 1.97 -1.34
CA ASP A 26 15.32 1.72 -0.72
C ASP A 26 14.14 2.07 -1.63
N LEU A 27 14.31 2.98 -2.60
CA LEU A 27 13.23 3.33 -3.54
C LEU A 27 12.88 2.18 -4.49
N GLU A 28 13.88 1.45 -4.99
CA GLU A 28 13.61 0.32 -5.89
C GLU A 28 12.93 -0.83 -5.14
N ILE A 29 13.33 -1.06 -3.89
CA ILE A 29 12.68 -2.03 -3.00
C ILE A 29 11.24 -1.59 -2.73
N ALA A 30 11.01 -0.33 -2.35
CA ALA A 30 9.67 0.21 -2.11
C ALA A 30 8.76 0.10 -3.35
N LEU A 31 9.27 0.38 -4.55
CA LEU A 31 8.49 0.22 -5.78
C LEU A 31 8.10 -1.23 -6.03
N ARG A 32 9.02 -2.18 -5.83
CA ARG A 32 8.73 -3.61 -5.98
C ARG A 32 7.66 -4.08 -4.98
N GLU A 33 7.73 -3.61 -3.75
CA GLU A 33 6.79 -4.02 -2.71
C GLU A 33 5.41 -3.36 -2.89
N VAL A 34 5.33 -2.11 -3.38
CA VAL A 34 4.05 -1.49 -3.81
C VAL A 34 3.43 -2.27 -4.97
N MET A 35 4.24 -2.72 -5.93
CA MET A 35 3.74 -3.52 -7.04
C MET A 35 3.16 -4.86 -6.56
N ARG A 36 3.84 -5.54 -5.63
CA ARG A 36 3.34 -6.79 -5.05
C ARG A 36 2.07 -6.61 -4.21
N ALA A 37 1.97 -5.51 -3.47
CA ALA A 37 0.73 -5.16 -2.78
C ALA A 37 -0.45 -4.99 -3.75
N ALA A 38 -0.23 -4.31 -4.88
CA ALA A 38 -1.25 -4.16 -5.91
C ALA A 38 -1.62 -5.51 -6.57
N GLU A 39 -0.63 -6.39 -6.78
CA GLU A 39 -0.87 -7.75 -7.28
C GLU A 39 -1.69 -8.60 -6.31
N ALA A 40 -1.40 -8.53 -5.00
CA ALA A 40 -2.17 -9.23 -3.97
C ALA A 40 -3.64 -8.79 -3.96
N GLY A 41 -3.88 -7.47 -4.02
CA GLY A 41 -5.23 -6.92 -4.12
C GLY A 41 -5.95 -7.31 -5.41
N LEU A 42 -5.26 -7.38 -6.55
CA LEU A 42 -5.85 -7.84 -7.81
C LEU A 42 -6.17 -9.35 -7.78
N GLU A 43 -5.38 -10.16 -7.12
CA GLU A 43 -5.66 -11.60 -6.98
C GLU A 43 -6.91 -11.83 -6.12
N ALA A 44 -7.08 -11.05 -5.06
CA ALA A 44 -8.29 -11.05 -4.22
C ALA A 44 -9.56 -10.69 -5.02
N ALA A 45 -9.42 -9.89 -6.10
CA ALA A 45 -10.54 -9.53 -6.98
C ALA A 45 -11.15 -10.74 -7.71
N ARG A 46 -10.44 -11.87 -7.80
CA ARG A 46 -10.95 -13.09 -8.46
C ARG A 46 -12.05 -13.78 -7.66
N THR A 47 -12.05 -13.60 -6.35
CA THR A 47 -12.94 -14.32 -5.42
C THR A 47 -13.72 -13.41 -4.49
N GLY A 48 -13.37 -12.11 -4.43
CA GLY A 48 -13.89 -11.15 -3.47
C GLY A 48 -14.40 -9.84 -4.07
N SER A 49 -14.76 -8.95 -3.16
CA SER A 49 -15.23 -7.59 -3.38
C SER A 49 -14.08 -6.59 -3.46
N SER A 50 -14.38 -5.33 -3.80
CA SER A 50 -13.41 -4.23 -3.72
C SER A 50 -12.81 -4.04 -2.31
N VAL A 51 -13.52 -4.45 -1.26
CA VAL A 51 -13.02 -4.40 0.11
C VAL A 51 -11.93 -5.44 0.32
N ASP A 52 -12.14 -6.67 -0.15
CA ASP A 52 -11.16 -7.75 -0.06
C ASP A 52 -9.87 -7.40 -0.81
N MET A 53 -10.00 -6.74 -1.97
CA MET A 53 -8.85 -6.21 -2.72
C MET A 53 -8.02 -5.22 -1.90
N VAL A 54 -8.66 -4.31 -1.17
CA VAL A 54 -7.97 -3.32 -0.33
C VAL A 54 -7.35 -3.97 0.89
N VAL A 55 -8.07 -4.90 1.55
CA VAL A 55 -7.60 -5.61 2.73
C VAL A 55 -6.34 -6.41 2.43
N GLU A 56 -6.32 -7.19 1.34
CA GLU A 56 -5.14 -7.99 0.97
C GLU A 56 -3.94 -7.11 0.56
N ALA A 57 -4.19 -6.01 -0.16
CA ALA A 57 -3.13 -5.06 -0.51
C ALA A 57 -2.52 -4.38 0.72
N VAL A 58 -3.35 -3.96 1.69
CA VAL A 58 -2.89 -3.35 2.93
C VAL A 58 -2.17 -4.38 3.79
N ALA A 59 -2.73 -5.57 4.00
CA ALA A 59 -2.11 -6.64 4.79
C ALA A 59 -0.70 -6.97 4.27
N TYR A 60 -0.53 -7.08 2.95
CA TYR A 60 0.78 -7.26 2.32
C TYR A 60 1.75 -6.12 2.68
N MET A 61 1.28 -4.87 2.63
CA MET A 61 2.11 -3.72 2.96
C MET A 61 2.52 -3.69 4.43
N GLU A 62 1.61 -4.05 5.34
CA GLU A 62 1.89 -4.14 6.78
C GLU A 62 2.91 -5.25 7.08
N ASP A 63 2.74 -6.42 6.46
CA ASP A 63 3.63 -7.57 6.63
C ASP A 63 5.03 -7.34 6.04
N SER A 64 5.14 -6.52 4.99
CA SER A 64 6.42 -6.17 4.39
C SER A 64 7.36 -5.43 5.36
N GLY A 65 6.80 -4.76 6.39
CA GLY A 65 7.54 -3.95 7.36
C GLY A 65 8.25 -2.73 6.77
N LEU A 66 8.11 -2.49 5.45
CA LEU A 66 8.78 -1.43 4.71
C LEU A 66 7.93 -0.18 4.58
N PHE A 67 6.60 -0.32 4.71
CA PHE A 67 5.67 0.77 4.57
C PHE A 67 5.10 1.20 5.92
N ASN A 68 4.78 2.49 5.95
CA ASN A 68 4.17 3.16 7.09
C ASN A 68 2.65 2.88 7.17
N ALA A 69 2.27 1.62 6.94
CA ALA A 69 0.95 1.06 7.15
C ALA A 69 1.17 -0.09 8.15
N GLY A 70 0.54 -0.05 9.32
CA GLY A 70 0.76 -1.07 10.36
C GLY A 70 2.13 -1.02 11.03
N LEU A 71 2.88 -2.13 11.04
CA LEU A 71 4.10 -2.34 11.85
C LEU A 71 5.26 -1.34 11.57
N GLY A 72 5.18 -0.59 10.46
CA GLY A 72 6.08 0.50 10.09
C GLY A 72 5.58 1.90 10.42
N SER A 73 4.49 2.03 11.20
CA SER A 73 3.99 3.29 11.75
C SER A 73 5.15 4.07 12.38
N THR A 74 5.46 5.25 11.83
CA THR A 74 6.42 6.20 12.41
C THR A 74 6.20 6.22 13.91
N LEU A 75 7.23 5.85 14.69
CA LEU A 75 7.25 6.08 16.13
C LEU A 75 6.75 7.51 16.36
N ASP A 76 5.71 7.66 17.15
CA ASP A 76 5.39 8.98 17.67
C ASP A 76 6.63 9.54 18.41
N PHE A 77 6.64 10.83 18.70
CA PHE A 77 7.75 11.47 19.41
C PHE A 77 7.99 10.90 20.84
N GLU A 78 7.18 9.92 21.28
CA GLU A 78 7.18 9.28 22.60
C GLU A 78 7.35 7.74 22.55
N GLY A 79 7.54 7.12 21.39
CA GLY A 79 7.80 5.69 21.22
C GLY A 79 6.58 4.75 21.22
N HIS A 80 5.36 5.23 20.97
CA HIS A 80 4.17 4.37 20.86
C HIS A 80 3.66 4.19 19.42
N VAL A 81 3.22 2.96 19.12
CA VAL A 81 2.57 2.57 17.86
C VAL A 81 1.09 2.89 17.98
N THR A 82 0.62 3.92 17.27
CA THR A 82 -0.82 4.21 17.11
C THR A 82 -1.26 3.85 15.70
N MET A 83 -2.19 2.89 15.62
CA MET A 83 -2.74 2.31 14.40
C MET A 83 -4.17 2.86 14.22
N ASP A 84 -4.37 3.79 13.29
CA ASP A 84 -5.71 4.25 12.89
C ASP A 84 -6.17 3.43 11.68
N ALA A 85 -7.02 2.44 11.92
CA ALA A 85 -7.80 1.77 10.89
C ALA A 85 -9.19 2.44 10.79
N PRO A 86 -9.64 2.91 9.62
CA PRO A 86 -11.00 3.39 9.47
C PRO A 86 -11.98 2.21 9.58
N SER A 87 -12.88 2.31 10.55
CA SER A 87 -14.04 1.44 10.77
C SER A 87 -15.03 1.44 9.62
#